data_AF-A0A9R0YYB8-F1
#
_entry.id   AF-A0A9R0YYB8-F1
#
_cell.length_a   1.000
_cell.length_b   1.000
_cell.length_c   1.000
_cell.angle_alpha   90.00
_cell.angle_beta   90.00
_cell.angle_gamma   90.00
#
_symmetry.space_group_name_H-M   'P 1'
#
loop_
_entity.id
_entity.type
_entity.pdbx_description
1 polymer ?
#
loop_
_entity_poly.entity_id
_entity_poly.type
_entity_poly.pdbx_seq_one_letter_code
_entity_poly.pdbx_strand_id
1 'polypeptide(L)'
;MSNKFGHFEKLQFPTLTRLLAGGVAVYEGEKWVKHRRILNPAFHIEKLKFMMPAFSACCEELVSRWTQSLGSDGWCEVDVCPEFQTLTGDVISRTAFGSSYLEGRRIFELQSVQADRIVAEVKKIFIPGYM
;
A
#
# COMPACT_ATOMS: atom_id res chain seq x y z
N MET A 1 -10.76 -20.30 -9.68
CA MET A 1 -10.73 -21.48 -10.57
C MET A 1 -9.85 -21.10 -11.77
N SER A 2 -8.79 -21.86 -12.05
CA SER A 2 -7.83 -21.52 -13.12
C SER A 2 -8.34 -22.08 -14.45
N ASN A 3 -8.46 -21.25 -15.48
CA ASN A 3 -8.78 -21.72 -16.82
C ASN A 3 -7.50 -22.26 -17.50
N LYS A 4 -7.65 -23.15 -18.49
CA LYS A 4 -6.60 -24.00 -19.13
C LYS A 4 -5.31 -23.32 -19.63
N PHE A 5 -5.22 -21.99 -19.57
CA PHE A 5 -4.08 -21.18 -20.01
C PHE A 5 -3.32 -20.48 -18.87
N GLY A 6 -3.55 -20.87 -17.60
CA GLY A 6 -2.86 -20.28 -16.45
C GLY A 6 -3.24 -18.81 -16.18
N HIS A 7 -4.30 -18.32 -16.81
CA HIS A 7 -4.83 -16.99 -16.56
C HIS A 7 -5.68 -17.02 -15.29
N PHE A 8 -5.22 -16.29 -14.28
CA PHE A 8 -6.04 -15.92 -13.14
C PHE A 8 -6.99 -14.80 -13.57
N GLU A 9 -8.27 -15.12 -13.76
CA GLU A 9 -9.32 -14.09 -13.81
C GLU A 9 -9.43 -13.48 -12.41
N LYS A 10 -9.14 -12.18 -12.31
CA LYS A 10 -9.34 -11.45 -11.05
C LYS A 10 -10.82 -11.18 -10.87
N LEU A 11 -11.27 -11.11 -9.62
CA LEU A 11 -12.65 -10.76 -9.31
C LEU A 11 -12.94 -9.34 -9.85
N GLN A 12 -13.76 -9.26 -10.88
CA GLN A 12 -14.04 -8.02 -11.59
C GLN A 12 -15.08 -7.20 -10.81
N PHE A 13 -14.64 -6.12 -10.16
CA PHE A 13 -15.53 -5.07 -9.64
C PHE A 13 -15.40 -3.81 -10.50
N PRO A 14 -15.92 -3.81 -11.75
CA PRO A 14 -15.55 -2.86 -12.80
C PRO A 14 -15.78 -1.38 -12.44
N THR A 15 -16.75 -1.08 -11.57
CA THR A 15 -17.04 0.30 -11.15
C THR A 15 -16.11 0.76 -10.02
N LEU A 16 -15.80 -0.12 -9.06
CA LEU A 16 -15.06 0.21 -7.83
C LEU A 16 -13.54 0.20 -8.04
N THR A 17 -13.01 -0.70 -8.87
CA THR A 17 -11.57 -0.74 -9.21
C THR A 17 -11.15 0.44 -10.09
N ARG A 18 -12.02 0.90 -10.99
CA ARG A 18 -11.76 2.06 -11.86
C ARG A 18 -11.72 3.39 -11.10
N LEU A 19 -12.37 3.47 -9.93
CA LEU A 19 -12.44 4.64 -9.06
C LEU A 19 -11.21 4.77 -8.14
N LEU A 20 -10.57 3.66 -7.77
CA LEU A 20 -9.40 3.65 -6.86
C LEU A 20 -8.08 3.89 -7.56
N ALA A 21 -7.79 3.15 -8.64
CA ALA A 21 -6.58 3.32 -9.45
C ALA A 21 -6.58 2.40 -10.68
N GLY A 22 -6.03 2.88 -11.79
CA GLY A 22 -5.52 2.02 -12.85
C GLY A 22 -4.12 1.49 -12.51
N GLY A 23 -3.72 0.33 -13.04
CA GLY A 23 -2.36 -0.18 -12.83
C GLY A 23 -2.27 -1.70 -12.79
N VAL A 24 -1.10 -2.22 -12.42
CA VAL A 24 -0.78 -3.66 -12.45
C VAL A 24 -1.70 -4.48 -11.52
N ALA A 25 -2.22 -3.87 -10.45
CA ALA A 25 -3.19 -4.52 -9.56
C ALA A 25 -4.52 -4.83 -10.28
N VAL A 26 -4.96 -3.98 -11.20
CA VAL A 26 -6.28 -4.04 -11.85
C VAL A 26 -6.20 -4.58 -13.29
N TYR A 27 -5.16 -4.25 -14.05
CA TYR A 27 -5.04 -4.68 -15.45
C TYR A 27 -4.95 -6.20 -15.58
N GLU A 28 -5.42 -6.67 -16.74
CA GLU A 28 -5.35 -8.06 -17.19
C GLU A 28 -4.78 -8.15 -18.63
N GLY A 29 -4.51 -9.37 -19.10
CA GLY A 29 -4.04 -9.65 -20.45
C GLY A 29 -2.78 -8.88 -20.84
N GLU A 30 -2.69 -8.47 -22.11
CA GLU A 30 -1.53 -7.76 -22.66
C GLU A 30 -1.22 -6.44 -21.93
N LYS A 31 -2.26 -5.74 -21.46
CA LYS A 31 -2.09 -4.48 -20.71
C LYS A 31 -1.37 -4.72 -19.39
N TRP A 32 -1.73 -5.79 -18.68
CA TRP A 32 -1.01 -6.19 -17.48
C TRP A 32 0.44 -6.59 -17.78
N VAL A 33 0.65 -7.43 -18.81
CA VAL A 33 1.99 -7.88 -19.21
C VAL A 33 2.90 -6.68 -19.50
N LYS A 34 2.41 -5.72 -20.29
CA LYS A 34 3.15 -4.51 -20.64
C LYS A 34 3.53 -3.69 -19.40
N HIS A 35 2.57 -3.39 -18.53
CA HIS A 35 2.82 -2.56 -17.34
C HIS A 35 3.73 -3.28 -16.31
N ARG A 36 3.57 -4.59 -16.14
CA ARG A 36 4.42 -5.37 -15.24
C ARG A 36 5.86 -5.45 -15.75
N ARG A 37 6.06 -5.59 -17.07
CA ARG A 37 7.40 -5.55 -17.68
C ARG A 37 8.11 -4.22 -17.44
N ILE A 38 7.39 -3.10 -17.49
CA ILE A 38 7.93 -1.76 -17.20
C ILE A 38 8.33 -1.63 -15.72
N LEU A 39 7.52 -2.17 -14.81
CA LEU A 39 7.71 -2.02 -13.37
C LEU A 39 8.78 -2.94 -12.78
N ASN A 40 8.85 -4.19 -13.25
CA ASN A 40 9.72 -5.23 -12.69
C ASN A 40 11.18 -4.79 -12.46
N PRO A 41 11.83 -4.02 -13.37
CA PRO A 41 13.20 -3.59 -13.16
C PRO A 41 13.43 -2.77 -11.88
N ALA A 42 12.43 -2.01 -11.43
CA ALA A 42 12.50 -1.20 -10.21
C ALA A 42 12.52 -2.05 -8.93
N PHE A 43 12.10 -3.31 -9.02
CA PHE A 43 12.02 -4.25 -7.89
C PHE A 43 13.06 -5.36 -7.95
N HIS A 44 14.10 -5.23 -8.78
CA HIS A 44 15.26 -6.12 -8.70
C HIS A 44 16.02 -5.92 -7.39
N ILE A 45 16.65 -6.98 -6.90
CA ILE A 45 17.36 -6.98 -5.61
C ILE A 45 18.39 -5.85 -5.50
N GLU A 46 19.11 -5.55 -6.58
CA GLU A 46 20.08 -4.45 -6.59
C GLU A 46 19.40 -3.09 -6.38
N LYS A 47 18.20 -2.89 -6.94
CA LYS A 47 17.40 -1.68 -6.70
C LYS A 47 16.84 -1.63 -5.29
N LEU A 48 16.40 -2.77 -4.75
CA LEU A 48 15.94 -2.87 -3.37
C LEU A 48 17.05 -2.57 -2.36
N LYS A 49 18.30 -2.98 -2.62
CA LYS A 49 19.45 -2.64 -1.77
C LYS A 49 19.64 -1.13 -1.65
N PHE A 50 19.42 -0.36 -2.72
CA PHE A 50 19.50 1.11 -2.65
C PHE A 50 18.37 1.74 -1.81
N MET A 51 17.27 1.03 -1.57
CA MET A 51 16.18 1.49 -0.71
C MET A 51 16.44 1.24 0.78
N MET A 52 17.39 0.35 1.12
CA MET A 52 17.68 -0.03 2.51
C MET A 52 18.01 1.16 3.43
N PRO A 53 18.82 2.15 3.04
CA PRO A 53 19.08 3.29 3.90
C PRO A 53 17.81 4.07 4.25
N ALA A 54 16.89 4.21 3.30
CA ALA A 54 15.61 4.87 3.55
C ALA A 54 14.73 4.06 4.50
N PHE A 55 14.70 2.72 4.38
CA PHE A 55 14.00 1.87 5.34
C PHE A 55 14.56 2.01 6.75
N SER A 56 15.90 2.00 6.89
CA SER A 56 16.57 2.16 8.20
C SER A 56 16.20 3.51 8.81
N ALA A 57 16.33 4.59 8.05
CA ALA A 57 16.01 5.93 8.52
C ALA A 57 14.55 6.06 9.00
N CYS A 58 13.58 5.51 8.25
CA CYS A 58 12.18 5.52 8.69
C CYS A 58 11.96 4.74 9.99
N CYS A 59 12.61 3.58 10.15
CA CYS A 59 12.53 2.78 11.38
C CYS A 59 13.21 3.48 12.57
N GLU A 60 14.38 4.09 12.37
CA GLU A 60 15.09 4.86 13.39
C GLU A 60 14.27 6.06 13.88
N GLU A 61 13.62 6.78 12.96
CA GLU A 61 12.72 7.88 13.29
C GLU A 61 11.49 7.41 14.10
N LEU A 62 10.89 6.28 13.73
CA LEU A 62 9.80 5.67 14.49
C LEU A 62 10.22 5.34 15.92
N VAL A 63 11.33 4.62 16.08
CA VAL A 63 11.86 4.23 17.39
C VAL A 63 12.22 5.47 18.21
N SER A 64 12.79 6.50 17.59
CA SER A 64 13.11 7.76 18.24
C SER A 64 11.85 8.46 18.76
N ARG A 65 10.76 8.53 17.97
CA ARG A 65 9.48 9.09 18.42
C ARG A 65 8.88 8.33 19.60
N TRP A 66 8.90 6.99 19.55
CA TRP A 66 8.40 6.17 20.65
C TRP A 66 9.23 6.35 21.92
N THR A 67 10.56 6.42 21.79
CA THR A 67 11.48 6.66 22.91
C THR A 67 11.23 8.03 23.54
N GLN A 68 10.98 9.07 22.74
CA GLN A 68 10.63 10.41 23.24
C GLN A 68 9.24 10.46 23.89
N SER A 69 8.36 9.51 23.59
CA SER A 69 7.01 9.41 24.15
C SER A 69 6.98 8.64 25.47
N LEU A 70 8.11 8.10 25.93
CA LEU A 70 8.22 7.45 27.24
C LEU A 70 8.07 8.51 28.35
N GLY A 71 7.09 8.30 29.23
CA GLY A 71 6.89 9.13 30.42
C GLY A 71 7.95 8.88 31.50
N SER A 72 7.81 9.55 32.65
CA SER A 72 8.67 9.36 33.83
C SER A 72 8.78 7.91 34.29
N ASP A 73 7.76 7.10 34.00
CA ASP A 73 7.61 5.73 34.47
C ASP A 73 8.32 4.72 33.56
N GLY A 74 8.92 5.18 32.46
CA GLY A 74 9.72 4.35 31.55
C GLY A 74 8.92 3.42 30.63
N TRP A 75 7.59 3.54 30.59
CA TRP A 75 6.72 2.80 29.68
C TRP A 75 5.66 3.71 29.06
N CYS A 76 5.12 3.31 27.93
CA CYS A 76 4.06 4.00 27.20
C CYS A 76 3.21 2.97 26.44
N GLU A 77 1.89 3.14 26.45
CA GLU A 77 0.99 2.37 25.60
C GLU A 77 0.92 3.01 24.21
N VAL A 78 1.09 2.19 23.17
CA VAL A 78 1.13 2.66 21.78
C VAL A 78 0.10 1.91 20.95
N ASP A 79 -0.77 2.64 20.26
CA ASP A 79 -1.57 2.08 19.17
C ASP A 79 -0.67 1.88 17.93
N VAL A 80 -0.33 0.62 17.65
CA VAL A 80 0.64 0.25 16.62
C VAL A 80 0.08 0.44 15.21
N CYS A 81 -1.23 0.34 15.03
CA CYS A 81 -1.86 0.40 13.71
C CYS A 81 -1.60 1.74 12.96
N PRO A 82 -1.92 2.92 13.53
CA PRO A 82 -1.66 4.21 12.89
C PRO A 82 -0.16 4.50 12.75
N GLU A 83 0.66 4.01 13.70
CA GLU A 83 2.12 4.16 13.63
C GLU A 83 2.71 3.38 12.44
N PHE A 84 2.23 2.17 12.18
CA PHE A 84 2.67 1.37 11.04
C PHE A 84 2.12 1.90 9.70
N GLN A 85 0.92 2.46 9.69
CA GLN A 85 0.40 3.18 8.53
C GLN A 85 1.30 4.38 8.19
N THR A 86 1.73 5.14 9.20
CA THR A 86 2.67 6.25 9.01
C THR A 86 4.03 5.75 8.52
N LEU A 87 4.60 4.72 9.16
CA LEU A 87 5.88 4.12 8.77
C LEU A 87 5.89 3.67 7.31
N THR A 88 4.87 2.92 6.89
CA THR A 88 4.76 2.43 5.51
C THR A 88 4.58 3.58 4.52
N GLY A 89 3.83 4.63 4.92
CA GLY A 89 3.70 5.88 4.18
C GLY A 89 5.03 6.61 3.97
N ASP A 90 5.86 6.72 5.02
CA ASP A 90 7.19 7.33 4.94
C ASP A 90 8.12 6.51 4.05
N VAL A 91 8.12 5.19 4.23
CA VAL A 91 8.92 4.26 3.43
C VAL A 91 8.60 4.40 1.94
N ILE A 92 7.32 4.34 1.55
CA ILE A 92 6.97 4.42 0.13
C ILE A 92 7.23 5.83 -0.44
N SER A 93 6.99 6.88 0.35
CA SER A 93 7.23 8.26 -0.08
C SER A 93 8.71 8.47 -0.40
N ARG A 94 9.61 8.02 0.49
CA ARG A 94 11.06 8.18 0.28
C ARG A 94 11.59 7.30 -0.84
N THR A 95 11.12 6.05 -0.93
CA THR A 95 11.74 5.06 -1.84
C THR A 95 11.16 5.06 -3.24
N ALA A 96 9.86 5.30 -3.40
CA ALA A 96 9.21 5.32 -4.71
C ALA A 96 9.16 6.73 -5.32
N PHE A 97 9.10 7.77 -4.49
CA PHE A 97 8.86 9.14 -4.95
C PHE A 97 9.97 10.14 -4.59
N GLY A 98 10.90 9.77 -3.69
CA GLY A 98 11.95 10.67 -3.23
C GLY A 98 11.44 11.81 -2.34
N SER A 99 10.23 11.69 -1.80
CA SER A 99 9.54 12.68 -0.96
C SER A 99 9.40 12.20 0.49
N SER A 100 8.91 13.07 1.37
CA SER A 100 8.50 12.68 2.73
C SER A 100 7.01 12.29 2.78
N TYR A 101 6.57 11.46 3.75
CA TYR A 101 5.14 11.22 3.93
C TYR A 101 4.37 12.51 4.20
N LEU A 102 4.99 13.47 4.90
CA LEU A 102 4.39 14.77 5.19
C LEU A 102 3.95 15.52 3.92
N GLU A 103 4.78 15.49 2.87
CA GLU A 103 4.46 16.10 1.58
C GLU A 103 3.26 15.43 0.89
N GLY A 104 3.13 14.11 1.03
CA GLY A 104 2.05 13.32 0.44
C GLY A 104 0.85 13.07 1.36
N ARG A 105 0.90 13.49 2.63
CA ARG A 105 -0.01 13.06 3.70
C ARG A 105 -1.47 13.23 3.31
N ARG A 106 -1.80 14.38 2.73
CA ARG A 106 -3.17 14.69 2.33
C ARG A 106 -3.69 13.71 1.27
N ILE A 107 -2.84 13.25 0.36
CA ILE A 107 -3.22 12.28 -0.67
C ILE A 107 -3.47 10.92 -0.02
N PHE A 108 -2.60 10.47 0.89
CA PHE A 108 -2.78 9.21 1.60
C PHE A 108 -4.03 9.18 2.48
N GLU A 109 -4.34 10.26 3.19
CA GLU A 109 -5.57 10.39 3.98
C GLU A 109 -6.82 10.32 3.10
N LEU A 110 -6.82 11.00 1.95
CA LEU A 110 -7.95 10.95 1.03
C LEU A 110 -8.12 9.54 0.44
N GLN A 111 -7.01 8.86 0.13
CA GLN A 111 -7.02 7.49 -0.35
C GLN A 111 -7.52 6.48 0.70
N SER A 112 -7.17 6.64 1.98
CA SER A 112 -7.67 5.77 3.04
C SER A 112 -9.18 5.92 3.23
N VAL A 113 -9.68 7.16 3.28
CA VAL A 113 -11.12 7.45 3.34
C VAL A 113 -11.86 6.89 2.12
N GLN A 114 -11.26 7.00 0.93
CA GLN A 114 -11.84 6.44 -0.29
C GLN A 114 -11.87 4.90 -0.25
N ALA A 115 -10.80 4.26 0.23
CA ALA A 115 -10.71 2.82 0.36
C ALA A 115 -11.77 2.27 1.33
N ASP A 116 -11.98 2.89 2.49
CA ASP A 116 -12.97 2.45 3.49
C ASP A 116 -14.39 2.46 2.93
N ARG A 117 -14.76 3.55 2.25
CA ARG A 117 -16.08 3.68 1.61
C ARG A 117 -16.29 2.60 0.56
N ILE A 118 -15.24 2.29 -0.20
CA ILE A 118 -15.29 1.30 -1.26
C ILE A 118 -15.39 -0.11 -0.69
N VAL A 119 -14.64 -0.43 0.36
CA VAL A 119 -14.77 -1.72 1.06
C VAL A 119 -16.19 -1.91 1.61
N ALA A 120 -16.79 -0.85 2.17
CA ALA A 120 -18.16 -0.90 2.67
C ALA A 120 -19.17 -1.19 1.55
N GLU A 121 -19.01 -0.58 0.36
CA GLU A 121 -19.88 -0.85 -0.79
C GLU A 121 -19.65 -2.24 -1.41
N VAL A 122 -18.41 -2.71 -1.51
CA VAL A 122 -18.11 -4.08 -2.01
C VAL A 122 -18.78 -5.14 -1.12
N LYS A 123 -18.73 -4.98 0.20
CA LYS A 123 -19.38 -5.91 1.15
C LYS A 123 -20.90 -5.97 0.98
N LYS A 124 -21.55 -4.91 0.49
CA LYS A 124 -23.00 -4.92 0.20
C LYS A 124 -23.35 -5.66 -1.09
N ILE A 125 -22.43 -5.65 -2.06
CA ILE A 125 -22.62 -6.32 -3.36
C ILE A 125 -22.42 -7.84 -3.24
N PHE A 126 -21.61 -8.30 -2.28
CA PHE A 126 -21.37 -9.72 -2.04
C PHE A 126 -22.44 -10.32 -1.12
N ILE A 127 -23.49 -10.91 -1.70
CA ILE A 127 -24.46 -11.75 -0.97
C ILE A 127 -23.97 -13.21 -1.02
N PRO A 128 -23.52 -13.81 0.10
CA PRO A 128 -23.11 -15.21 0.12
C PRO A 128 -24.32 -16.11 -0.20
N GLY A 129 -24.24 -16.89 -1.29
CA GLY A 129 -25.27 -17.87 -1.67
C GLY A 129 -26.16 -17.50 -2.88
N TYR A 130 -25.91 -16.38 -3.57
CA TYR A 130 -26.60 -16.02 -4.82
C TYR A 130 -25.66 -16.10 -6.03
N MET A 131 -25.30 -17.33 -6.42
CA MET A 131 -24.90 -17.69 -7.79
C MET A 131 -25.09 -19.20 -7.99
#